data_AF-A0A0S9PXT3-F1
#
_entry.id   AF-A0A0S9PXT3-F1
#
_cell.length_a   1.000
_cell.length_b   1.000
_cell.length_c   1.000
_cell.angle_alpha   90.00
_cell.angle_beta   90.00
_cell.angle_gamma   90.00
#
_symmetry.space_group_name_H-M   'P 1'
#
loop_
_entity.id
_entity.type
_entity.pdbx_description
1 polymer ?
#
loop_
_entity_poly.entity_id
_entity_poly.type
_entity_poly.pdbx_seq_one_letter_code
_entity_poly.pdbx_strand_id
1 'polypeptide(L)' 'MTATQIAEMASMSEAEMIALAYAEAAGGDARRALLQAIEDILSLEAKLATAERRISYGYVRGAGPGRGT' A
#
# COMPACT_ATOMS: atom_id res chain seq x y z
N MET A 1 -12.47 -14.01 -20.52
CA MET A 1 -11.97 -12.63 -20.73
C MET A 1 -11.90 -12.39 -22.23
N THR A 2 -12.57 -11.36 -22.75
CA THR A 2 -12.62 -11.04 -24.19
C THR A 2 -11.52 -10.06 -24.59
N ALA A 3 -11.20 -9.96 -25.88
CA ALA A 3 -10.23 -8.98 -26.38
C ALA A 3 -10.61 -7.53 -26.00
N THR A 4 -11.90 -7.22 -25.97
CA THR A 4 -12.43 -5.92 -25.53
C THR A 4 -12.15 -5.68 -24.04
N GLN A 5 -12.39 -6.67 -23.18
CA GLN A 5 -12.12 -6.56 -21.74
C GLN A 5 -10.62 -6.35 -21.45
N ILE A 6 -9.75 -6.97 -22.24
CA ILE A 6 -8.30 -6.79 -22.11
C ILE A 6 -7.88 -5.37 -22.51
N ALA A 7 -8.47 -4.82 -23.58
CA ALA A 7 -8.20 -3.45 -24.02
C ALA A 7 -8.71 -2.41 -23.01
N GLU A 8 -9.87 -2.64 -22.40
CA GLU A 8 -10.40 -1.81 -21.32
C GLU A 8 -9.45 -1.81 -20.12
N MET A 9 -9.03 -2.98 -19.64
CA MET A 9 -8.06 -3.09 -18.55
C MET A 9 -6.72 -2.39 -18.86
N ALA A 10 -6.25 -2.46 -20.10
CA ALA A 10 -5.01 -1.80 -20.52
C ALA A 10 -5.13 -0.26 -20.57
N SER A 11 -6.35 0.28 -20.65
CA SER A 11 -6.62 1.71 -20.66
C SER A 11 -6.90 2.29 -19.26
N MET A 12 -7.05 1.43 -18.25
CA MET A 12 -7.33 1.85 -16.88
C MET A 12 -6.10 2.51 -16.26
N SER A 13 -6.34 3.60 -15.55
CA SER A 13 -5.37 4.16 -14.61
C SER A 13 -5.08 3.18 -13.47
N GLU A 14 -3.96 3.40 -12.78
CA GLU A 14 -3.60 2.63 -11.60
C GLU A 14 -4.68 2.68 -10.51
N ALA A 15 -5.28 3.87 -10.30
CA ALA A 15 -6.37 4.04 -9.34
C ALA A 15 -7.61 3.21 -9.72
N GLU A 16 -7.95 3.14 -11.01
CA GLU A 16 -9.06 2.33 -11.50
C GLU A 16 -8.77 0.83 -11.36
N MET A 17 -7.54 0.39 -11.64
CA MET A 17 -7.14 -1.01 -11.44
C MET A 17 -7.23 -1.42 -9.96
N ILE A 18 -6.77 -0.56 -9.06
CA ILE A 18 -6.84 -0.78 -7.61
C ILE A 18 -8.31 -0.82 -7.16
N ALA A 19 -9.13 0.14 -7.60
CA ALA A 19 -10.55 0.18 -7.26
C ALA A 19 -11.29 -1.07 -7.75
N LEU A 20 -10.98 -1.55 -8.95
CA LEU A 20 -11.53 -2.79 -9.49
C LEU A 20 -11.14 -4.00 -8.62
N ALA A 21 -9.87 -4.12 -8.23
CA ALA A 21 -9.41 -5.22 -7.37
C ALA A 21 -10.16 -5.27 -6.03
N TYR A 22 -10.38 -4.12 -5.38
CA TYR A 22 -11.17 -4.05 -4.15
C TYR A 22 -12.66 -4.36 -4.39
N ALA A 23 -13.23 -3.89 -5.51
CA ALA A 23 -14.60 -4.18 -5.87
C ALA A 23 -14.81 -5.69 -6.10
N GLU A 24 -13.88 -6.36 -6.80
CA GLU A 24 -13.89 -7.80 -7.01
C GLU A 24 -13.76 -8.56 -5.69
N ALA A 25 -12.82 -8.17 -4.83
CA ALA A 25 -12.63 -8.77 -3.51
C ALA A 25 -13.86 -8.63 -2.60
N ALA A 26 -14.62 -7.54 -2.76
CA ALA A 26 -15.87 -7.28 -2.03
C ALA A 26 -17.11 -7.90 -2.69
N GLY A 27 -16.96 -8.62 -3.81
CA GLY A 27 -18.10 -9.17 -4.56
C GLY A 27 -19.03 -8.11 -5.14
N GLY A 28 -18.49 -6.94 -5.49
CA GLY A 28 -19.24 -5.80 -6.02
C GLY A 28 -19.85 -4.87 -4.97
N ASP A 29 -19.71 -5.17 -3.67
CA ASP A 29 -20.14 -4.24 -2.60
C ASP A 29 -19.15 -3.07 -2.50
N ALA A 30 -19.53 -1.94 -3.12
CA ALA A 30 -18.71 -0.74 -3.15
C ALA A 30 -18.42 -0.16 -1.75
N ARG A 31 -19.35 -0.27 -0.80
CA ARG A 31 -19.14 0.25 0.56
C ARG A 31 -18.10 -0.59 1.29
N ARG A 32 -18.20 -1.92 1.17
CA ARG A 32 -17.23 -2.85 1.75
C ARG A 32 -15.86 -2.72 1.09
N ALA A 33 -15.80 -2.58 -0.23
CA ALA A 33 -14.57 -2.34 -0.98
C ALA A 33 -13.84 -1.08 -0.47
N LEU A 34 -14.57 0.02 -0.30
CA LEU A 34 -14.00 1.28 0.19
C LEU A 34 -13.50 1.16 1.63
N LEU A 35 -14.26 0.50 2.52
CA LEU A 35 -13.83 0.26 3.90
C LEU A 35 -12.55 -0.56 3.96
N GLN A 36 -12.47 -1.63 3.17
CA GLN A 36 -11.27 -2.48 3.11
C GLN A 36 -10.06 -1.69 2.62
N ALA A 37 -10.22 -0.89 1.56
CA ALA A 37 -9.13 -0.06 1.03
C ALA A 37 -8.62 0.96 2.06
N ILE A 38 -9.52 1.55 2.85
CA ILE A 38 -9.17 2.47 3.95
C ILE A 38 -8.42 1.74 5.07
N GLU A 39 -8.87 0.55 5.46
CA GLU A 39 -8.19 -0.23 6.50
C GLU A 39 -6.78 -0.65 6.07
N ASP A 40 -6.60 -1.02 4.80
CA ASP A 40 -5.31 -1.42 4.26
C ASP A 40 -4.33 -0.24 4.18
N ILE A 41 -4.76 0.94 3.73
CA ILE A 41 -3.86 2.12 3.70
C ILE A 41 -3.46 2.55 5.11
N LEU A 42 -4.39 2.58 6.07
CA LEU A 42 -4.06 2.90 7.46
C LEU A 42 -3.07 1.90 8.06
N SER A 43 -3.21 0.62 7.70
CA SER A 43 -2.29 -0.44 8.12
C SER A 43 -0.89 -0.26 7.50
N LEU A 44 -0.80 0.18 6.25
CA LEU A 44 0.46 0.48 5.58
C LEU A 44 1.13 1.71 6.19
N GLU A 45 0.38 2.77 6.48
CA GLU A 45 0.90 3.96 7.16
C GLU A 45 1.47 3.62 8.53
N ALA A 46 0.78 2.79 9.32
CA ALA A 46 1.28 2.34 10.62
C ALA A 46 2.57 1.52 10.50
N LYS A 47 2.66 0.65 9.49
CA LYS A 47 3.88 -0.13 9.20
C LYS A 47 5.03 0.77 8.76
N LEU A 48 4.77 1.75 7.90
CA LEU A 48 5.75 2.73 7.45
C LEU A 48 6.30 3.54 8.62
N ALA A 49 5.42 4.12 9.44
CA ALA A 49 5.83 4.87 10.63
C ALA A 49 6.68 4.02 11.60
N THR A 50 6.37 2.72 11.72
CA THR A 50 7.17 1.78 12.52
C THR A 50 8.54 1.53 11.89
N ALA A 51 8.61 1.35 10.57
CA ALA A 51 9.86 1.15 9.83
C ALA A 51 10.77 2.39 9.92
N GLU A 52 10.21 3.58 9.73
CA GLU A 52 10.93 4.85 9.85
C GLU A 52 11.51 5.05 11.25
N ARG A 53 10.73 4.75 12.30
CA ARG A 53 11.24 4.76 13.68
C ARG A 53 12.40 3.79 13.87
N ARG A 54 12.32 2.57 13.34
CA ARG A 54 13.42 1.59 13.43
C ARG A 54 14.68 2.04 12.70
N ILE A 55 14.53 2.63 11.51
CA ILE A 55 15.64 3.20 10.74
C ILE A 55 16.27 4.35 11.52
N SER A 56 15.45 5.26 12.07
CA SER A 56 15.93 6.36 12.92
C SER A 56 16.69 5.84 14.16
N TYR A 57 16.15 4.85 14.88
CA TYR A 57 16.85 4.21 15.99
C TYR A 57 18.17 3.54 15.57
N GLY A 58 18.19 2.87 14.41
CA GLY A 58 19.40 2.27 13.84
C GLY A 58 20.46 3.31 13.47
N TYR A 59 20.04 4.43 12.88
CA TYR A 59 20.91 5.57 12.56
C TYR A 59 21.48 6.23 13.83
N VAL A 60 20.66 6.44 14.87
CA VAL A 60 21.09 6.98 16.16
C VAL A 60 22.12 6.07 16.85
N ARG A 61 21.97 4.73 16.77
CA ARG A 61 23.02 3.82 17.27
C ARG A 61 24.29 3.82 16.41
N GLY A 62 24.17 3.96 15.10
CA GLY A 62 25.32 4.07 14.19
C GLY A 62 26.12 5.37 14.35
N ALA A 63 25.48 6.43 14.84
CA ALA A 63 26.07 7.74 15.09
C ALA A 63 26.56 7.97 16.54
N GLY A 64 26.61 6.92 17.38
CA GLY A 64 27.20 7.01 18.71
C GLY A 64 28.71 7.34 18.65
N PRO A 65 29.25 8.13 19.60
CA PRO A 65 30.66 8.55 19.60
C PRO A 65 31.54 7.36 19.98
N GLY A 66 31.88 6.55 18.98
CA GLY A 66 32.53 5.27 19.21
C GLY A 66 33.23 4.75 17.96
N ARG A 67 34.03 5.61 17.32
CA ARG A 67 35.10 5.16 16.43
C ARG A 67 36.40 5.86 16.84
N GLY A 68 36.85 5.51 18.04
CA GLY A 68 38.23 5.63 18.44
C GLY A 68 38.90 4.27 18.27
N THR A 69 39.67 4.12 17.19
CA THR A 69 40.92 3.36 17.09
C THR A 69 41.67 3.93 15.91
#